data_AF-A0A1H2EHB9-F1
#
_entry.id   AF-A0A1H2EHB9-F1
#
_cell.length_a   1.000
_cell.length_b   1.000
_cell.length_c   1.000
_cell.angle_alpha   90.00
_cell.angle_beta   90.00
_cell.angle_gamma   90.00
#
_symmetry.space_group_name_H-M   'P 1'
#
loop_
_entity.id
_entity.type
_entity.pdbx_description
1 polymer ?
#
loop_
_entity_poly.entity_id
_entity_poly.type
_entity_poly.pdbx_seq_one_letter_code
_entity_poly.pdbx_strand_id
1 'polypeptide(L)'
;MNLLPPFLKSVCYWTYIKACGVLAPGLLSEKSLQNLAKYRAWKKANPAPRFIFLNLLLRAFYLRRRYYTLLAKWVPSFLSAQEFQQLAQYHVRRGHFPVAAHYFVETLRKWGLGDSRSGSTPFFAVAQGISATQWEAIKSRWLAKESDFLSLYNQLGNALYLGGSLQKATACWATGLAVQGAIARHVGADRLDVKILSNSPWVQRIGLIGLLDSYVKMGLLGLRDNQNSILVERVQDISNPHLLGYFSKHIKWIQDPRSILSLQAPSLLLREPFHVIETGGEIRSIVDAAARAQILWEKQGNKPLLQLSEMDRAIGIEKLKRMGLPENAWYVCLHIREENFPKEGEGGSRNNVVQSDQKIIDEVRRRGGWIIRFGDSRMPAYADSDHLIDYNFNRVKSSEMDVFLCAHCRCYIGGNSELGLASAIFGVPTVLVDWHPLRARPWYSNQIFIPKLMRNIKENRFLTLEEMLQEPVDILESPAHLRAADIELMANSSEEILEVTVEMLDLLENFGGTSSKRTTRQQKFQDIAEANGSMGLGVLGDCFLQRHPQILDFSQKPHPLNFDP
;
A
#
# COMPACT_ATOMS: atom_id res chain seq x y z
N MET A 1 22.45 -34.70 6.16
CA MET A 1 22.70 -35.85 5.27
C MET A 1 22.04 -37.13 5.76
N ASN A 2 22.00 -37.45 7.06
CA ASN A 2 21.55 -38.76 7.53
C ASN A 2 20.07 -39.10 7.28
N LEU A 3 19.20 -38.10 7.09
CA LEU A 3 17.77 -38.26 6.83
C LEU A 3 17.39 -38.48 5.35
N LEU A 4 18.35 -38.54 4.45
CA LEU A 4 18.08 -38.77 3.02
C LEU A 4 18.13 -40.26 2.68
N PRO A 5 17.22 -40.76 1.82
CA PRO A 5 17.32 -42.08 1.21
C PRO A 5 18.71 -42.32 0.60
N PRO A 6 19.26 -43.55 0.64
CA PRO A 6 20.63 -43.84 0.21
C PRO A 6 20.97 -43.33 -1.19
N PHE A 7 20.03 -43.41 -2.13
CA PHE A 7 20.18 -42.88 -3.49
C PHE A 7 20.38 -41.35 -3.54
N LEU A 8 19.67 -40.60 -2.70
CA LEU A 8 19.78 -39.14 -2.61
C LEU A 8 21.08 -38.69 -1.93
N LYS A 9 21.62 -39.49 -1.00
CA LYS A 9 22.96 -39.27 -0.43
C LYS A 9 24.05 -39.36 -1.51
N SER A 10 23.97 -40.38 -2.37
CA SER A 10 24.91 -40.54 -3.49
C SER A 10 24.81 -39.38 -4.48
N VAL A 11 23.61 -38.92 -4.84
CA VAL A 11 23.43 -37.80 -5.79
C VAL A 11 23.91 -36.47 -5.22
N CYS A 12 23.65 -36.17 -3.94
CA CYS A 12 24.16 -34.96 -3.28
C CYS A 12 25.70 -34.99 -3.16
N TYR A 13 26.29 -36.15 -2.85
CA TYR A 13 27.74 -36.34 -2.79
C TYR A 13 28.40 -36.15 -4.17
N TRP A 14 27.76 -36.62 -5.25
CA TRP A 14 28.27 -36.44 -6.61
C TRP A 14 28.12 -35.02 -7.15
N THR A 15 27.04 -34.32 -6.77
CA THR A 15 26.85 -32.90 -7.12
C THR A 15 27.88 -32.03 -6.40
N TYR A 16 28.23 -32.39 -5.15
CA TYR A 16 29.31 -31.78 -4.38
C TYR A 16 30.70 -32.05 -5.00
N ILE A 17 31.01 -33.30 -5.37
CA ILE A 17 32.30 -33.65 -6.01
C ILE A 17 32.49 -32.94 -7.36
N LYS A 18 31.42 -32.83 -8.17
CA LYS A 18 31.47 -32.11 -9.45
C LYS A 18 31.59 -30.59 -9.27
N ALA A 19 31.00 -30.04 -8.20
CA ALA A 19 31.10 -28.61 -7.86
C ALA A 19 32.47 -28.24 -7.28
N CYS A 20 33.17 -29.18 -6.63
CA CYS A 20 34.50 -28.96 -6.07
C CYS A 20 35.67 -29.23 -7.04
N GLY A 21 35.41 -29.74 -8.25
CA GLY A 21 36.46 -30.00 -9.25
C GLY A 21 37.44 -31.11 -8.87
N VAL A 22 37.10 -31.98 -7.92
CA VAL A 22 37.99 -33.03 -7.42
C VAL A 22 37.67 -34.35 -8.13
N LEU A 23 38.28 -34.57 -9.30
CA LEU A 23 38.91 -35.83 -9.76
C LEU A 23 39.01 -35.88 -11.30
N ALA A 24 40.22 -36.17 -11.79
CA ALA A 24 40.50 -36.47 -13.18
C ALA A 24 39.86 -37.80 -13.63
N PRO A 25 39.59 -38.01 -14.93
CA PRO A 25 38.72 -39.09 -15.42
C PRO A 25 39.20 -40.54 -15.19
N GLY A 26 40.44 -40.75 -14.73
CA GLY A 26 41.09 -42.06 -14.63
C GLY A 26 40.89 -42.85 -13.33
N LEU A 27 40.12 -42.35 -12.35
CA LEU A 27 40.00 -42.93 -11.00
C LEU A 27 38.59 -43.43 -10.66
N LEU A 28 37.81 -43.86 -11.65
CA LEU A 28 36.44 -44.32 -11.41
C LEU A 28 36.36 -45.84 -11.32
N SER A 29 35.98 -46.34 -10.14
CA SER A 29 35.68 -47.76 -9.95
C SER A 29 34.45 -48.19 -10.77
N GLU A 30 34.37 -49.48 -11.10
CA GLU A 30 33.29 -50.07 -11.91
C GLU A 30 31.89 -49.81 -11.31
N LYS A 31 31.80 -49.83 -9.98
CA LYS A 31 30.58 -49.48 -9.21
C LYS A 31 30.15 -48.02 -9.42
N SER A 32 31.10 -47.12 -9.66
CA SER A 32 30.86 -45.70 -9.92
C SER A 32 30.30 -45.47 -11.33
N LEU A 33 30.79 -46.23 -12.32
CA LEU A 33 30.29 -46.20 -13.69
C LEU A 33 28.85 -46.75 -13.78
N GLN A 34 28.54 -47.83 -13.03
CA GLN A 34 27.18 -48.38 -12.95
C GLN A 34 26.18 -47.41 -12.32
N ASN A 35 26.56 -46.67 -11.28
CA ASN A 35 25.69 -45.67 -10.66
C ASN A 35 25.45 -44.45 -11.58
N LEU A 36 26.47 -44.05 -12.36
CA LEU A 36 26.33 -42.98 -13.35
C LEU A 36 25.37 -43.39 -14.49
N ALA A 37 25.43 -44.65 -14.93
CA ALA A 37 24.51 -45.20 -15.91
C ALA A 37 23.07 -45.24 -15.38
N LYS A 38 22.86 -45.66 -14.13
CA LYS A 38 21.54 -45.65 -13.46
C LYS A 38 20.96 -44.24 -13.33
N TYR A 39 21.78 -43.24 -13.00
CA TYR A 39 21.34 -41.84 -12.95
C TYR A 39 20.95 -41.30 -14.33
N ARG A 40 21.73 -41.61 -15.38
CA ARG A 40 21.41 -41.21 -16.76
C ARG A 40 20.12 -41.85 -17.25
N ALA A 41 19.88 -43.13 -16.94
CA ALA A 41 18.64 -43.84 -17.25
C ALA A 41 17.43 -43.25 -16.51
N TRP A 42 17.56 -42.98 -15.20
CA TRP A 42 16.51 -42.36 -14.40
C TRP A 42 16.15 -40.94 -14.88
N LYS A 43 17.16 -40.14 -15.26
CA LYS A 43 16.99 -38.79 -15.84
C LYS A 43 16.23 -38.82 -17.17
N LYS A 44 16.45 -39.85 -18.00
CA LYS A 44 15.75 -40.05 -19.27
C LYS A 44 14.28 -40.45 -19.05
N ALA A 45 13.99 -41.17 -17.96
CA ALA A 45 12.66 -41.65 -17.62
C ALA A 45 11.80 -40.63 -16.83
N ASN A 46 12.41 -39.62 -16.21
CA ASN A 46 11.71 -38.67 -15.34
C ASN A 46 12.15 -37.22 -15.62
N PRO A 47 11.51 -36.49 -16.56
CA PRO A 47 11.88 -35.12 -16.91
C PRO A 47 11.39 -34.05 -15.91
N ALA A 48 10.36 -34.35 -15.10
CA ALA A 48 9.74 -33.44 -14.13
C ALA A 48 10.36 -33.29 -12.70
N PRO A 49 11.30 -34.12 -12.18
CA PRO A 49 11.71 -34.03 -10.76
C PRO A 49 12.69 -32.92 -10.42
N ARG A 50 13.22 -32.16 -11.40
CA ARG A 50 14.20 -31.09 -11.13
C ARG A 50 13.68 -30.09 -10.10
N PHE A 51 12.40 -29.71 -10.22
CA PHE A 51 11.75 -28.74 -9.35
C PHE A 51 11.62 -29.22 -7.90
N ILE A 52 11.13 -30.46 -7.70
CA ILE A 52 10.93 -31.05 -6.35
C ILE A 52 12.29 -31.29 -5.67
N PHE A 53 13.28 -31.77 -6.44
CA PHE A 53 14.63 -32.03 -5.93
C PHE A 53 15.36 -30.75 -5.53
N LEU A 54 15.25 -29.68 -6.34
CA LEU A 54 15.87 -28.40 -6.03
C LEU A 54 15.18 -27.69 -4.85
N ASN A 55 13.85 -27.82 -4.74
CA ASN A 55 13.08 -27.29 -3.61
C ASN A 55 13.43 -28.01 -2.29
N LEU A 56 13.61 -29.34 -2.32
CA LEU A 56 14.08 -30.11 -1.16
C LEU A 56 15.52 -29.77 -0.75
N LEU A 57 16.41 -29.53 -1.72
CA LEU A 57 17.77 -29.05 -1.46
C LEU A 57 17.77 -27.65 -0.84
N LEU A 58 17.02 -26.71 -1.41
CA LEU A 58 16.89 -25.34 -0.88
C LEU A 58 16.29 -25.33 0.53
N ARG A 59 15.27 -26.17 0.81
CA ARG A 59 14.72 -26.35 2.18
C ARG A 59 15.75 -26.92 3.16
N ALA A 60 16.53 -27.92 2.75
CA ALA A 60 17.54 -28.54 3.59
C ALA A 60 18.71 -27.57 3.93
N PHE A 61 19.03 -26.64 3.02
CA PHE A 61 20.05 -25.62 3.23
C PHE A 61 19.54 -24.35 3.93
N TYR A 62 18.27 -23.99 3.76
CA TYR A 62 17.62 -22.89 4.49
C TYR A 62 17.66 -23.09 6.02
N LEU A 63 17.52 -24.34 6.47
CA LEU A 63 17.66 -24.71 7.89
C LEU A 63 19.07 -24.54 8.46
N ARG A 64 20.08 -24.27 7.62
CA ARG A 64 21.46 -24.00 8.03
C ARG A 64 21.99 -22.76 7.31
N ARG A 65 21.70 -21.57 7.86
CA ARG A 65 22.08 -20.21 7.40
C ARG A 65 23.48 -20.06 6.76
N ARG A 66 24.46 -20.90 7.12
CA ARG A 66 25.86 -20.84 6.65
C ARG A 66 26.11 -21.21 5.17
N TYR A 67 25.16 -21.85 4.47
CA TYR A 67 25.40 -22.34 3.09
C TYR A 67 24.60 -21.61 2.01
N TYR A 68 23.69 -20.71 2.39
CA TYR A 68 22.79 -20.01 1.47
C TYR A 68 23.56 -19.06 0.52
N THR A 69 24.56 -18.35 1.03
CA THR A 69 25.40 -17.41 0.24
C THR A 69 26.29 -18.09 -0.80
N LEU A 70 26.71 -19.34 -0.56
CA LEU A 70 27.49 -20.14 -1.52
C LEU A 70 26.61 -20.73 -2.63
N LEU A 71 25.39 -21.16 -2.29
CA LEU A 71 24.40 -21.65 -3.25
C LEU A 71 23.77 -20.52 -4.07
N ALA A 72 23.51 -19.35 -3.49
CA ALA A 72 23.01 -18.17 -4.20
C ALA A 72 23.94 -17.71 -5.33
N LYS A 73 25.25 -17.99 -5.23
CA LYS A 73 26.23 -17.74 -6.31
C LYS A 73 26.18 -18.79 -7.44
N TRP A 74 25.65 -19.99 -7.19
CA TRP A 74 25.70 -21.12 -8.12
C TRP A 74 24.33 -21.54 -8.69
N VAL A 75 23.23 -21.25 -8.01
CA VAL A 75 21.86 -21.53 -8.47
C VAL A 75 21.46 -20.75 -9.73
N PRO A 76 21.91 -19.50 -9.96
CA PRO A 76 21.59 -18.75 -11.18
C PRO A 76 21.97 -19.45 -12.48
N SER A 77 22.99 -20.30 -12.53
CA SER A 77 23.41 -20.94 -13.78
C SER A 77 22.53 -22.12 -14.22
N PHE A 78 21.65 -22.65 -13.35
CA PHE A 78 20.89 -23.87 -13.65
C PHE A 78 19.37 -23.67 -13.78
N LEU A 79 18.83 -22.57 -13.26
CA LEU A 79 17.41 -22.26 -13.30
C LEU A 79 17.06 -21.36 -14.49
N SER A 80 15.95 -21.67 -15.14
CA SER A 80 15.30 -20.82 -16.13
C SER A 80 14.58 -19.65 -15.44
N ALA A 81 14.29 -18.58 -16.20
CA ALA A 81 13.53 -17.46 -15.69
C ALA A 81 12.13 -17.88 -15.18
N GLN A 82 11.48 -18.81 -15.88
CA GLN A 82 10.16 -19.33 -15.49
C GLN A 82 10.20 -20.09 -14.14
N GLU A 83 11.30 -20.80 -13.86
CA GLU A 83 11.48 -21.47 -12.56
C GLU A 83 11.77 -20.46 -11.43
N PHE A 84 12.53 -19.40 -11.70
CA PHE A 84 12.72 -18.31 -10.74
C PHE A 84 11.43 -17.56 -10.43
N GLN A 85 10.60 -17.30 -11.45
CA GLN A 85 9.29 -16.67 -11.29
C GLN A 85 8.34 -17.52 -10.42
N GLN A 86 8.31 -18.84 -10.65
CA GLN A 86 7.51 -19.76 -9.84
C GLN A 86 7.97 -19.81 -8.38
N LEU A 87 9.29 -19.77 -8.13
CA LEU A 87 9.84 -19.68 -6.77
C LEU A 87 9.47 -18.35 -6.12
N ALA A 88 9.57 -17.24 -6.85
CA ALA A 88 9.18 -15.93 -6.35
C ALA A 88 7.70 -15.89 -5.95
N GLN A 89 6.80 -16.35 -6.83
CA GLN A 89 5.36 -16.48 -6.53
C GLN A 89 5.05 -17.43 -5.36
N TYR A 90 5.83 -18.51 -5.20
CA TYR A 90 5.72 -19.40 -4.06
C TYR A 90 6.08 -18.68 -2.75
N HIS A 91 7.13 -17.87 -2.75
CA HIS A 91 7.58 -17.11 -1.58
C HIS A 91 6.67 -15.91 -1.25
N VAL A 92 6.10 -15.23 -2.25
CA VAL A 92 5.05 -14.22 -2.05
C VAL A 92 3.86 -14.80 -1.29
N ARG A 93 3.35 -15.96 -1.72
CA ARG A 93 2.20 -16.62 -1.09
C ARG A 93 2.44 -17.05 0.37
N ARG A 94 3.70 -17.07 0.82
CA ARG A 94 4.07 -17.42 2.20
C ARG A 94 4.62 -16.25 3.01
N GLY A 95 4.55 -15.03 2.48
CA GLY A 95 5.04 -13.84 3.18
C GLY A 95 6.57 -13.73 3.28
N HIS A 96 7.32 -14.50 2.48
CA HIS A 96 8.78 -14.48 2.46
C HIS A 96 9.30 -13.45 1.44
N PHE A 97 8.94 -12.19 1.63
CA PHE A 97 9.10 -11.14 0.61
C PHE A 97 10.55 -10.82 0.21
N PRO A 98 11.56 -10.78 1.11
CA PRO A 98 12.95 -10.56 0.70
C PRO A 98 13.49 -11.68 -0.20
N VAL A 99 13.07 -12.92 0.07
CA VAL A 99 13.44 -14.10 -0.73
C VAL A 99 12.72 -14.11 -2.07
N ALA A 100 11.45 -13.70 -2.08
CA ALA A 100 10.70 -13.50 -3.32
C ALA A 100 11.37 -12.42 -4.18
N ALA A 101 11.75 -11.28 -3.60
CA ALA A 101 12.45 -10.20 -4.28
C ALA A 101 13.77 -10.67 -4.90
N HIS A 102 14.57 -11.46 -4.19
CA HIS A 102 15.78 -12.06 -4.74
C HIS A 102 15.51 -12.93 -5.97
N TYR A 103 14.53 -13.85 -5.91
CA TYR A 103 14.19 -14.69 -7.06
C TYR A 103 13.56 -13.89 -8.21
N PHE A 104 12.84 -12.81 -7.92
CA PHE A 104 12.36 -11.88 -8.94
C PHE A 104 13.51 -11.14 -9.62
N VAL A 105 14.51 -10.66 -8.88
CA VAL A 105 15.70 -10.02 -9.45
C VAL A 105 16.48 -10.99 -10.34
N GLU A 106 16.61 -12.26 -9.94
CA GLU A 106 17.23 -13.29 -10.80
C GLU A 106 16.38 -13.63 -12.03
N THR A 107 15.05 -13.59 -11.92
CA THR A 107 14.13 -13.71 -13.07
C THR A 107 14.39 -12.59 -14.08
N LEU A 108 14.45 -11.35 -13.60
CA LEU A 108 14.75 -10.16 -14.40
C LEU A 108 16.13 -10.25 -15.04
N ARG A 109 17.17 -10.66 -14.30
CA ARG A 109 18.51 -10.89 -14.86
C ARG A 109 18.51 -11.93 -15.97
N LYS A 110 17.77 -13.03 -15.81
CA LYS A 110 17.63 -14.07 -16.85
C LYS A 110 16.87 -13.62 -18.09
N TRP A 111 15.97 -12.65 -17.94
CA TRP A 111 15.34 -11.95 -19.06
C TRP A 111 16.18 -10.81 -19.64
N GLY A 112 17.38 -10.56 -19.10
CA GLY A 112 18.26 -9.48 -19.55
C GLY A 112 17.89 -8.09 -19.01
N LEU A 113 17.04 -8.01 -17.99
CA LEU A 113 16.45 -6.78 -17.45
C LEU A 113 17.07 -6.33 -16.11
N GLY A 114 18.12 -7.01 -15.61
CA GLY A 114 18.51 -6.96 -14.20
C GLY A 114 19.95 -6.55 -13.85
N ASP A 115 20.69 -5.90 -14.74
CA ASP A 115 22.06 -5.44 -14.41
C ASP A 115 22.24 -3.93 -14.68
N SER A 116 22.46 -3.16 -13.61
CA SER A 116 22.70 -1.71 -13.63
C SER A 116 24.19 -1.35 -13.58
N ARG A 117 25.10 -2.33 -13.76
CA ARG A 117 26.56 -2.12 -13.70
C ARG A 117 27.31 -2.27 -15.02
N SER A 118 26.63 -2.55 -16.12
CA SER A 118 27.19 -2.33 -17.45
C SER A 118 26.32 -1.29 -18.15
N GLY A 119 26.95 -0.27 -18.74
CA GLY A 119 26.30 0.79 -19.51
C GLY A 119 25.69 0.31 -20.82
N SER A 120 24.97 -0.81 -20.79
CA SER A 120 24.20 -1.37 -21.90
C SER A 120 22.99 -2.08 -21.31
N THR A 121 22.05 -1.28 -20.79
CA THR A 121 20.65 -1.71 -20.69
C THR A 121 20.17 -2.19 -22.07
N PRO A 122 19.17 -3.10 -22.16
CA PRO A 122 18.53 -3.49 -23.42
C PRO A 122 17.94 -2.30 -24.23
N PHE A 123 17.95 -1.11 -23.64
CA PHE A 123 17.59 0.18 -24.19
C PHE A 123 18.25 0.52 -25.54
N PHE A 124 19.42 -0.03 -25.89
CA PHE A 124 20.08 0.33 -27.15
C PHE A 124 19.71 -0.54 -28.37
N ALA A 125 19.01 -1.67 -28.20
CA ALA A 125 18.60 -2.52 -29.33
C ALA A 125 17.19 -2.19 -29.88
N VAL A 126 16.39 -1.41 -29.14
CA VAL A 126 15.03 -1.01 -29.56
C VAL A 126 15.03 0.33 -30.30
N ALA A 127 16.15 1.06 -30.30
CA ALA A 127 16.29 2.35 -30.96
C ALA A 127 16.70 2.29 -32.45
N GLN A 128 16.79 1.10 -33.07
CA GLN A 128 17.12 0.99 -34.50
C GLN A 128 16.16 0.06 -35.26
N GLY A 129 15.10 0.66 -35.82
CA GLY A 129 14.44 0.20 -37.05
C GLY A 129 13.93 -1.24 -37.10
N ILE A 130 12.96 -1.60 -36.25
CA ILE A 130 12.31 -2.91 -36.30
C ILE A 130 11.16 -2.89 -37.33
N SER A 131 11.15 -3.86 -38.26
CA SER A 131 10.10 -4.02 -39.29
C SER A 131 8.79 -4.59 -38.71
N ALA A 132 7.65 -4.33 -39.37
CA ALA A 132 6.32 -4.82 -38.95
C ALA A 132 6.24 -6.35 -38.79
N THR A 133 7.04 -7.10 -39.56
CA THR A 133 7.14 -8.57 -39.48
C THR A 133 7.91 -9.05 -38.25
N GLN A 134 8.95 -8.30 -37.84
CA GLN A 134 9.66 -8.57 -36.59
C GLN A 134 8.80 -8.21 -35.38
N TRP A 135 7.95 -7.19 -35.49
CA TRP A 135 6.96 -6.86 -34.47
C TRP A 135 5.90 -7.95 -34.29
N GLU A 136 5.31 -8.50 -35.36
CA GLU A 136 4.36 -9.60 -35.22
C GLU A 136 5.01 -10.87 -34.65
N ALA A 137 6.29 -11.13 -34.92
CA ALA A 137 7.05 -12.23 -34.30
C ALA A 137 7.38 -12.00 -32.82
N ILE A 138 7.66 -10.75 -32.42
CA ILE A 138 7.88 -10.36 -31.02
C ILE A 138 6.55 -10.43 -30.27
N LYS A 139 5.50 -9.77 -30.77
CA LYS A 139 4.14 -9.75 -30.23
C LYS A 139 3.57 -11.16 -30.08
N SER A 140 3.71 -12.03 -31.06
CA SER A 140 3.27 -13.43 -30.97
C SER A 140 4.13 -14.27 -30.01
N ARG A 141 5.45 -14.02 -29.88
CA ARG A 141 6.30 -14.65 -28.85
C ARG A 141 6.06 -14.08 -27.43
N TRP A 142 5.65 -12.83 -27.30
CA TRP A 142 5.37 -12.13 -26.05
C TRP A 142 4.00 -12.48 -25.49
N LEU A 143 2.95 -12.37 -26.31
CA LEU A 143 1.58 -12.76 -25.95
C LEU A 143 1.47 -14.26 -25.65
N ALA A 144 2.32 -15.09 -26.28
CA ALA A 144 2.34 -16.54 -26.04
C ALA A 144 3.17 -16.96 -24.81
N LYS A 145 3.94 -16.06 -24.16
CA LYS A 145 4.84 -16.47 -23.06
C LYS A 145 4.59 -15.88 -21.68
N GLU A 146 4.04 -14.68 -21.49
CA GLU A 146 3.95 -14.14 -20.13
C GLU A 146 2.68 -13.32 -19.82
N SER A 147 2.10 -13.65 -18.67
CA SER A 147 1.11 -12.87 -17.93
C SER A 147 1.74 -11.57 -17.41
N ASP A 148 1.41 -10.45 -18.05
CA ASP A 148 1.57 -9.04 -17.64
C ASP A 148 2.90 -8.66 -16.96
N PHE A 149 3.90 -8.23 -17.72
CA PHE A 149 5.16 -7.68 -17.19
C PHE A 149 4.96 -6.50 -16.22
N LEU A 150 3.90 -5.70 -16.35
CA LEU A 150 3.57 -4.66 -15.36
C LEU A 150 3.19 -5.28 -14.02
N SER A 151 2.52 -6.43 -14.04
CA SER A 151 2.23 -7.20 -12.83
C SER A 151 3.52 -7.61 -12.12
N LEU A 152 4.62 -7.86 -12.84
CA LEU A 152 5.91 -8.20 -12.24
C LEU A 152 6.52 -7.00 -11.50
N TYR A 153 6.63 -5.84 -12.16
CA TYR A 153 7.13 -4.61 -11.53
C TYR A 153 6.27 -4.20 -10.34
N ASN A 154 4.94 -4.34 -10.46
CA ASN A 154 4.01 -4.10 -9.36
C ASN A 154 4.24 -5.07 -8.20
N GLN A 155 4.35 -6.38 -8.45
CA GLN A 155 4.60 -7.36 -7.39
C GLN A 155 5.95 -7.16 -6.69
N LEU A 156 7.01 -6.83 -7.44
CA LEU A 156 8.32 -6.56 -6.88
C LEU A 156 8.33 -5.27 -6.06
N GLY A 157 7.77 -4.18 -6.59
CA GLY A 157 7.64 -2.94 -5.84
C GLY A 157 6.81 -3.11 -4.57
N ASN A 158 5.72 -3.89 -4.61
CA ASN A 158 4.92 -4.22 -3.44
C ASN A 158 5.73 -5.01 -2.40
N ALA A 159 6.54 -5.96 -2.83
CA ALA A 159 7.41 -6.72 -1.93
C ALA A 159 8.47 -5.83 -1.26
N LEU A 160 9.07 -4.89 -2.01
CA LEU A 160 10.02 -3.91 -1.50
C LEU A 160 9.37 -2.92 -0.52
N TYR A 161 8.17 -2.44 -0.84
CA TYR A 161 7.39 -1.55 0.03
C TYR A 161 7.04 -2.24 1.34
N LEU A 162 6.48 -3.45 1.28
CA LEU A 162 6.17 -4.24 2.46
C LEU A 162 7.42 -4.56 3.29
N GLY A 163 8.59 -4.68 2.64
CA GLY A 163 9.88 -4.86 3.28
C GLY A 163 10.50 -3.58 3.87
N GLY A 164 9.85 -2.42 3.79
CA GLY A 164 10.38 -1.19 4.37
C GLY A 164 11.29 -0.38 3.45
N SER A 165 11.33 -0.63 2.14
CA SER A 165 12.15 0.14 1.19
C SER A 165 11.29 0.94 0.20
N LEU A 166 10.77 2.09 0.60
CA LEU A 166 9.92 2.95 -0.23
C LEU A 166 10.67 3.48 -1.46
N GLN A 167 11.93 3.89 -1.31
CA GLN A 167 12.76 4.39 -2.41
C GLN A 167 12.96 3.32 -3.49
N LYS A 168 13.35 2.10 -3.09
CA LYS A 168 13.51 0.98 -4.02
C LYS A 168 12.18 0.57 -4.65
N ALA A 169 11.10 0.55 -3.87
CA ALA A 169 9.76 0.25 -4.38
C ALA A 169 9.31 1.27 -5.44
N THR A 170 9.47 2.56 -5.14
CA THR A 170 9.15 3.66 -6.06
C THR A 170 9.97 3.59 -7.33
N ALA A 171 11.28 3.35 -7.24
CA ALA A 171 12.12 3.16 -8.42
C ALA A 171 11.69 1.95 -9.26
N CYS A 172 11.26 0.85 -8.62
CA CYS A 172 10.78 -0.35 -9.30
C CYS A 172 9.47 -0.07 -10.06
N TRP A 173 8.48 0.52 -9.39
CA TRP A 173 7.22 0.90 -10.04
C TRP A 173 7.42 1.93 -11.14
N ALA A 174 8.29 2.93 -10.92
CA ALA A 174 8.67 3.92 -11.92
C ALA A 174 9.27 3.29 -13.19
N THR A 175 10.12 2.27 -13.01
CA THR A 175 10.66 1.50 -14.14
C THR A 175 9.54 0.81 -14.92
N GLY A 176 8.58 0.18 -14.23
CA GLY A 176 7.42 -0.43 -14.86
C GLY A 176 6.59 0.57 -15.67
N LEU A 177 6.33 1.75 -15.11
CA LEU A 177 5.61 2.84 -15.77
C LEU A 177 6.37 3.36 -17.01
N ALA A 178 7.69 3.53 -16.92
CA ALA A 178 8.51 3.94 -18.06
C ALA A 178 8.48 2.92 -19.20
N VAL A 179 8.52 1.62 -18.90
CA VAL A 179 8.39 0.55 -19.89
C VAL A 179 7.00 0.58 -20.53
N GLN A 180 5.94 0.69 -19.74
CA GLN A 180 4.57 0.83 -20.25
C GLN A 180 4.45 2.02 -21.21
N GLY A 181 4.94 3.20 -20.81
CA GLY A 181 4.91 4.41 -21.61
C GLY A 181 5.70 4.29 -22.92
N ALA A 182 6.86 3.63 -22.90
CA ALA A 182 7.65 3.38 -24.11
C ALA A 182 6.90 2.49 -25.11
N ILE A 183 6.23 1.44 -24.63
CA ILE A 183 5.41 0.56 -25.47
C ILE A 183 4.20 1.33 -26.01
N ALA A 184 3.53 2.12 -25.18
CA ALA A 184 2.40 2.95 -25.59
C ALA A 184 2.80 3.93 -26.71
N ARG A 185 3.96 4.60 -26.59
CA ARG A 185 4.51 5.46 -27.66
C ARG A 185 4.83 4.71 -28.94
N HIS A 186 5.42 3.52 -28.82
CA HIS A 186 5.79 2.71 -29.98
C HIS A 186 4.56 2.31 -30.82
N VAL A 187 3.45 1.96 -30.17
CA VAL A 187 2.21 1.59 -30.85
C VAL A 187 1.27 2.77 -31.11
N GLY A 188 1.68 3.99 -30.75
CA GLY A 188 0.89 5.22 -30.91
C GLY A 188 -0.33 5.33 -29.98
N ALA A 189 -0.40 4.52 -28.92
CA ALA A 189 -1.50 4.53 -27.96
C ALA A 189 -1.44 5.75 -27.02
N ASP A 190 -0.25 6.31 -26.80
CA ASP A 190 -0.03 7.56 -26.06
C ASP A 190 -0.80 8.75 -26.66
N ARG A 191 -1.01 8.74 -27.99
CA ARG A 191 -1.74 9.78 -28.73
C ARG A 191 -3.24 9.81 -28.43
N LEU A 192 -3.77 8.80 -27.74
CA LEU A 192 -5.19 8.73 -27.38
C LEU A 192 -5.55 9.68 -26.23
N ASP A 193 -4.57 10.33 -25.61
CA ASP A 193 -4.74 11.27 -24.49
C ASP A 193 -5.74 10.78 -23.43
N VAL A 194 -5.59 9.51 -23.04
CA VAL A 194 -6.48 8.87 -22.07
C VAL A 194 -5.71 7.94 -21.15
N LYS A 195 -6.01 8.03 -19.86
CA LYS A 195 -5.57 7.05 -18.85
C LYS A 195 -6.72 6.17 -18.42
N ILE A 196 -6.44 4.90 -18.19
CA ILE A 196 -7.42 3.90 -17.80
C ILE A 196 -7.24 3.53 -16.33
N LEU A 197 -8.28 3.75 -15.52
CA LEU A 197 -8.37 3.28 -14.16
C LEU A 197 -9.13 1.95 -14.19
N SER A 198 -8.43 0.82 -14.08
CA SER A 198 -9.03 -0.52 -14.23
C SER A 198 -8.29 -1.57 -13.42
N ASN A 199 -8.97 -2.68 -13.13
CA ASN A 199 -8.47 -3.79 -12.32
C ASN A 199 -7.95 -3.30 -10.97
N SER A 200 -8.62 -2.29 -10.40
CA SER A 200 -7.93 -1.35 -9.52
C SER A 200 -8.39 -1.36 -8.07
N PRO A 201 -7.43 -1.27 -7.12
CA PRO A 201 -7.70 -0.82 -5.76
C PRO A 201 -8.50 0.49 -5.69
N TRP A 202 -8.47 1.37 -6.71
CA TRP A 202 -9.14 2.68 -6.74
C TRP A 202 -10.60 2.67 -6.23
N VAL A 203 -11.35 1.58 -6.43
CA VAL A 203 -12.80 1.56 -6.12
C VAL A 203 -13.25 0.44 -5.20
N GLN A 204 -12.32 -0.44 -4.78
CA GLN A 204 -12.64 -1.60 -3.95
C GLN A 204 -12.97 -1.25 -2.50
N ARG A 205 -12.60 -0.04 -2.06
CA ARG A 205 -12.92 0.50 -0.74
C ARG A 205 -13.32 1.96 -0.88
N ILE A 206 -14.29 2.40 -0.09
CA ILE A 206 -14.83 3.76 -0.16
C ILE A 206 -13.75 4.83 0.02
N GLY A 207 -12.76 4.56 0.88
CA GLY A 207 -11.64 5.47 1.07
C GLY A 207 -10.67 5.51 -0.12
N LEU A 208 -10.47 4.39 -0.83
CA LEU A 208 -9.68 4.40 -2.07
C LEU A 208 -10.36 5.18 -3.19
N ILE A 209 -11.71 5.20 -3.23
CA ILE A 209 -12.46 6.10 -4.13
C ILE A 209 -12.10 7.56 -3.81
N GLY A 210 -11.89 7.88 -2.53
CA GLY A 210 -11.43 9.19 -2.10
C GLY A 210 -10.08 9.63 -2.71
N LEU A 211 -9.20 8.70 -3.10
CA LEU A 211 -7.94 9.06 -3.79
C LEU A 211 -8.18 9.64 -5.20
N LEU A 212 -9.38 9.42 -5.77
CA LEU A 212 -9.76 10.05 -7.04
C LEU A 212 -9.85 11.58 -6.91
N ASP A 213 -10.11 12.12 -5.72
CA ASP A 213 -10.06 13.57 -5.46
C ASP A 213 -8.68 14.14 -5.80
N SER A 214 -7.64 13.55 -5.22
CA SER A 214 -6.25 13.91 -5.53
C SER A 214 -5.92 13.68 -7.00
N TYR A 215 -6.37 12.57 -7.59
CA TYR A 215 -6.14 12.26 -9.00
C TYR A 215 -6.74 13.30 -9.96
N VAL A 216 -7.96 13.73 -9.69
CA VAL A 216 -8.65 14.78 -10.46
C VAL A 216 -7.96 16.12 -10.25
N LYS A 217 -7.65 16.49 -9.00
CA LYS A 217 -6.92 17.73 -8.68
C LYS A 217 -5.58 17.82 -9.42
N MET A 218 -4.83 16.72 -9.50
CA MET A 218 -3.59 16.69 -10.28
C MET A 218 -3.82 17.03 -11.76
N GLY A 219 -4.92 16.56 -12.37
CA GLY A 219 -5.28 16.94 -13.74
C GLY A 219 -5.64 18.43 -13.85
N LEU A 220 -6.52 18.91 -12.97
CA LEU A 220 -6.98 20.31 -12.96
C LEU A 220 -5.85 21.32 -12.68
N LEU A 221 -4.83 20.91 -11.93
CA LEU A 221 -3.64 21.72 -11.64
C LEU A 221 -2.56 21.64 -12.74
N GLY A 222 -2.79 20.87 -13.81
CA GLY A 222 -1.81 20.65 -14.88
C GLY A 222 -0.59 19.84 -14.44
N LEU A 223 -0.74 19.01 -13.40
CA LEU A 223 0.33 18.13 -12.92
C LEU A 223 0.39 16.80 -13.68
N ARG A 224 -0.67 16.42 -14.39
CA ARG A 224 -0.68 15.24 -15.28
C ARG A 224 -0.73 15.69 -16.73
N ASP A 225 0.00 14.99 -17.58
CA ASP A 225 0.03 15.26 -19.02
C ASP A 225 -1.33 14.96 -19.68
N ASN A 226 -2.00 13.90 -19.21
CA ASN A 226 -3.29 13.49 -19.74
C ASN A 226 -4.45 14.22 -19.09
N GLN A 227 -5.35 14.75 -19.92
CA GLN A 227 -6.55 15.44 -19.45
C GLN A 227 -7.76 14.51 -19.27
N ASN A 228 -7.79 13.38 -20.00
CA ASN A 228 -8.92 12.46 -19.95
C ASN A 228 -8.60 11.18 -19.17
N SER A 229 -9.59 10.73 -18.40
CA SER A 229 -9.51 9.49 -17.64
C SER A 229 -10.80 8.70 -17.76
N ILE A 230 -10.67 7.40 -17.99
CA ILE A 230 -11.80 6.46 -17.97
C ILE A 230 -11.61 5.46 -16.83
N LEU A 231 -12.71 5.14 -16.15
CA LEU A 231 -12.75 4.07 -15.15
C LEU A 231 -13.51 2.88 -15.70
N VAL A 232 -12.92 1.68 -15.63
CA VAL A 232 -13.45 0.48 -16.29
C VAL A 232 -13.67 -0.60 -15.24
N GLU A 233 -14.86 -0.60 -14.64
CA GLU A 233 -15.26 -1.54 -13.59
C GLU A 233 -16.78 -1.74 -13.62
N ARG A 234 -17.25 -2.94 -13.25
CA ARG A 234 -18.69 -3.22 -13.15
C ARG A 234 -19.23 -2.65 -11.84
N VAL A 235 -20.50 -2.26 -11.82
CA VAL A 235 -21.15 -1.68 -10.62
C VAL A 235 -20.98 -2.54 -9.37
N GLN A 236 -21.12 -3.86 -9.51
CA GLN A 236 -20.99 -4.81 -8.39
C GLN A 236 -19.57 -4.92 -7.82
N ASP A 237 -18.55 -4.45 -8.54
CA ASP A 237 -17.15 -4.50 -8.10
C ASP A 237 -16.73 -3.20 -7.37
N ILE A 238 -17.66 -2.25 -7.20
CA ILE A 238 -17.43 -0.92 -6.63
C ILE A 238 -18.01 -0.86 -5.22
N SER A 239 -17.18 -0.45 -4.27
CA SER A 239 -17.57 -0.40 -2.86
C SER A 239 -18.64 0.64 -2.53
N ASN A 240 -18.64 1.79 -3.22
CA ASN A 240 -19.66 2.81 -3.09
C ASN A 240 -19.88 3.51 -4.45
N PRO A 241 -20.80 3.01 -5.29
CA PRO A 241 -21.04 3.59 -6.62
C PRO A 241 -21.61 5.02 -6.55
N HIS A 242 -22.30 5.37 -5.45
CA HIS A 242 -22.83 6.72 -5.24
C HIS A 242 -21.71 7.75 -5.09
N LEU A 243 -20.69 7.46 -4.27
CA LEU A 243 -19.51 8.30 -4.13
C LEU A 243 -18.76 8.43 -5.46
N LEU A 244 -18.61 7.33 -6.20
CA LEU A 244 -17.98 7.38 -7.51
C LEU A 244 -18.73 8.30 -8.49
N GLY A 245 -20.06 8.35 -8.39
CA GLY A 245 -20.92 9.24 -9.19
C GLY A 245 -20.55 10.73 -9.07
N TYR A 246 -20.02 11.17 -7.93
CA TYR A 246 -19.54 12.54 -7.74
C TYR A 246 -18.34 12.90 -8.63
N PHE A 247 -17.57 11.91 -9.08
CA PHE A 247 -16.43 12.10 -9.98
C PHE A 247 -16.81 12.08 -11.47
N SER A 248 -18.07 11.83 -11.82
CA SER A 248 -18.53 11.65 -13.21
C SER A 248 -18.24 12.84 -14.14
N LYS A 249 -18.11 14.06 -13.59
CA LYS A 249 -17.69 15.25 -14.34
C LYS A 249 -16.24 15.21 -14.83
N HIS A 250 -15.40 14.39 -14.20
CA HIS A 250 -13.96 14.34 -14.43
C HIS A 250 -13.46 12.98 -14.91
N ILE A 251 -14.18 11.90 -14.58
CA ILE A 251 -13.81 10.53 -14.90
C ILE A 251 -15.01 9.85 -15.55
N LYS A 252 -14.84 9.39 -16.80
CA LYS A 252 -15.90 8.66 -17.49
C LYS A 252 -15.90 7.21 -17.03
N TRP A 253 -17.00 6.79 -16.42
CA TRP A 253 -17.16 5.41 -15.94
C TRP A 253 -17.79 4.51 -17.02
N ILE A 254 -17.05 3.47 -17.42
CA ILE A 254 -17.46 2.39 -18.33
C ILE A 254 -17.79 1.15 -17.49
N GLN A 255 -19.05 0.73 -17.56
CA GLN A 255 -19.60 -0.34 -16.72
C GLN A 255 -20.16 -1.52 -17.51
N ASP A 256 -20.38 -1.36 -18.82
CA ASP A 256 -20.99 -2.41 -19.62
C ASP A 256 -19.98 -3.55 -19.91
N PRO A 257 -20.38 -4.82 -19.76
CA PRO A 257 -19.44 -5.94 -19.87
C PRO A 257 -18.72 -6.05 -21.23
N ARG A 258 -19.36 -5.60 -22.32
CA ARG A 258 -18.79 -5.69 -23.67
C ARG A 258 -17.68 -4.67 -23.85
N SER A 259 -17.90 -3.42 -23.45
CA SER A 259 -16.85 -2.40 -23.49
C SER A 259 -15.74 -2.70 -22.49
N ILE A 260 -16.06 -3.19 -21.28
CA ILE A 260 -15.03 -3.65 -20.34
C ILE A 260 -14.14 -4.71 -20.99
N LEU A 261 -14.73 -5.73 -21.62
CA LEU A 261 -13.97 -6.78 -22.32
C LEU A 261 -13.11 -6.18 -23.44
N SER A 262 -13.65 -5.24 -24.23
CA SER A 262 -12.91 -4.59 -25.31
C SER A 262 -11.74 -3.72 -24.82
N LEU A 263 -11.82 -3.22 -23.59
CA LEU A 263 -10.82 -2.34 -22.99
C LEU A 263 -9.72 -3.10 -22.24
N GLN A 264 -9.83 -4.42 -22.04
CA GLN A 264 -8.82 -5.21 -21.33
C GLN A 264 -7.42 -5.09 -21.94
N ALA A 265 -7.30 -5.18 -23.27
CA ALA A 265 -6.01 -5.08 -23.94
C ALA A 265 -5.45 -3.63 -23.93
N PRO A 266 -6.23 -2.58 -24.28
CA PRO A 266 -5.82 -1.19 -24.09
C PRO A 266 -5.40 -0.84 -22.66
N SER A 267 -6.08 -1.40 -21.65
CA SER A 267 -5.71 -1.21 -20.24
C SER A 267 -4.28 -1.61 -19.95
N LEU A 268 -3.70 -2.60 -20.61
CA LEU A 268 -2.30 -2.97 -20.36
C LEU A 268 -1.33 -1.82 -20.70
N LEU A 269 -1.66 -1.00 -21.71
CA LEU A 269 -0.80 0.07 -22.19
C LEU A 269 -1.12 1.44 -21.56
N LEU A 270 -2.39 1.67 -21.24
CA LEU A 270 -2.89 2.98 -20.81
C LEU A 270 -3.30 3.01 -19.34
N ARG A 271 -3.14 1.89 -18.61
CA ARG A 271 -3.50 1.82 -17.19
C ARG A 271 -2.65 2.77 -16.37
N GLU A 272 -3.32 3.57 -15.54
CA GLU A 272 -2.63 4.31 -14.49
C GLU A 272 -2.26 3.34 -13.34
N PRO A 273 -0.97 3.26 -12.96
CA PRO A 273 -0.58 2.50 -11.78
C PRO A 273 -1.18 3.11 -10.51
N PHE A 274 -1.46 2.25 -9.52
CA PHE A 274 -2.05 2.68 -8.25
C PHE A 274 -1.01 3.23 -7.26
N HIS A 275 0.18 2.63 -7.20
CA HIS A 275 1.19 2.96 -6.17
C HIS A 275 2.05 4.17 -6.50
N VAL A 276 2.25 4.46 -7.78
CA VAL A 276 3.02 5.62 -8.26
C VAL A 276 2.25 6.35 -9.33
N ILE A 277 2.55 7.63 -9.49
CA ILE A 277 2.01 8.44 -10.57
C ILE A 277 3.06 9.45 -11.02
N GLU A 278 3.05 9.76 -12.31
CA GLU A 278 3.82 10.87 -12.86
C GLU A 278 3.08 12.18 -12.58
N THR A 279 3.76 13.10 -11.90
CA THR A 279 3.20 14.40 -11.52
C THR A 279 4.25 15.50 -11.70
N GLY A 280 4.01 16.43 -12.62
CA GLY A 280 4.90 17.56 -12.89
C GLY A 280 6.32 17.14 -13.26
N GLY A 281 6.45 16.14 -14.14
CA GLY A 281 7.73 15.63 -14.65
C GLY A 281 8.49 14.65 -13.73
N GLU A 282 7.90 14.27 -12.60
CA GLU A 282 8.52 13.35 -11.65
C GLU A 282 7.57 12.21 -11.28
N ILE A 283 8.10 11.00 -11.13
CA ILE A 283 7.34 9.85 -10.64
C ILE A 283 7.39 9.85 -9.12
N ARG A 284 6.22 9.85 -8.49
CA ARG A 284 6.06 9.91 -7.03
C ARG A 284 5.17 8.78 -6.54
N SER A 285 5.29 8.43 -5.26
CA SER A 285 4.28 7.60 -4.61
C SER A 285 2.91 8.30 -4.68
N ILE A 286 1.82 7.53 -4.71
CA ILE A 286 0.47 8.11 -4.80
C ILE A 286 0.14 9.00 -3.59
N VAL A 287 0.69 8.67 -2.42
CA VAL A 287 0.50 9.46 -1.19
C VAL A 287 1.22 10.81 -1.29
N ASP A 288 2.47 10.83 -1.74
CA ASP A 288 3.22 12.08 -1.94
C ASP A 288 2.61 12.94 -3.05
N ALA A 289 2.14 12.30 -4.13
CA ALA A 289 1.44 12.98 -5.21
C ALA A 289 0.11 13.59 -4.75
N ALA A 290 -0.67 12.87 -3.94
CA ALA A 290 -1.88 13.37 -3.32
C ALA A 290 -1.61 14.56 -2.39
N ALA A 291 -0.59 14.46 -1.54
CA ALA A 291 -0.18 15.55 -0.66
C ALA A 291 0.22 16.79 -1.44
N ARG A 292 1.05 16.65 -2.49
CA ARG A 292 1.45 17.75 -3.35
C ARG A 292 0.26 18.41 -4.04
N ALA A 293 -0.66 17.62 -4.60
CA ALA A 293 -1.85 18.12 -5.26
C ALA A 293 -2.72 18.94 -4.30
N GLN A 294 -2.94 18.41 -3.09
CA GLN A 294 -3.74 19.09 -2.07
C GLN A 294 -3.10 20.39 -1.58
N ILE A 295 -1.78 20.39 -1.33
CA ILE A 295 -1.02 21.60 -0.95
C ILE A 295 -1.20 22.70 -2.00
N LEU A 296 -1.05 22.37 -3.28
CA LEU A 296 -1.21 23.33 -4.37
C LEU A 296 -2.66 23.79 -4.52
N TRP A 297 -3.62 22.87 -4.34
CA TRP A 297 -5.04 23.17 -4.40
C TRP A 297 -5.46 24.21 -3.35
N GLU A 298 -5.08 24.00 -2.09
CA GLU A 298 -5.39 24.95 -1.02
C GLU A 298 -4.60 26.26 -1.15
N LYS A 299 -3.34 26.21 -1.62
CA LYS A 299 -2.54 27.42 -1.88
C LYS A 299 -3.19 28.34 -2.92
N GLN A 300 -3.95 27.80 -3.86
CA GLN A 300 -4.73 28.58 -4.83
C GLN A 300 -6.06 29.12 -4.26
N GLY A 301 -6.38 28.81 -3.00
CA GLY A 301 -7.65 29.20 -2.37
C GLY A 301 -8.86 28.41 -2.89
N ASN A 302 -8.63 27.26 -3.53
CA ASN A 302 -9.71 26.44 -4.06
C ASN A 302 -10.53 25.79 -2.93
N LYS A 303 -11.84 25.75 -3.10
CA LYS A 303 -12.77 25.02 -2.22
C LYS A 303 -12.59 23.50 -2.40
N PRO A 304 -13.14 22.66 -1.49
CA PRO A 304 -13.22 21.22 -1.72
C PRO A 304 -13.77 20.92 -3.13
N LEU A 305 -13.17 19.94 -3.80
CA LEU A 305 -13.54 19.57 -5.17
C LEU A 305 -14.99 19.08 -5.22
N LEU A 306 -15.40 18.32 -4.21
CA LEU A 306 -16.74 17.78 -4.08
C LEU A 306 -17.55 18.58 -3.07
N GLN A 307 -18.83 18.75 -3.37
CA GLN A 307 -19.84 19.31 -2.47
C GLN A 307 -21.08 18.43 -2.58
N LEU A 308 -21.76 18.18 -1.47
CA LEU A 308 -23.02 17.42 -1.49
C LEU A 308 -24.02 18.06 -2.45
N SER A 309 -24.64 17.22 -3.28
CA SER A 309 -25.74 17.65 -4.13
C SER A 309 -26.95 18.04 -3.27
N GLU A 310 -27.78 18.96 -3.79
CA GLU A 310 -29.02 19.37 -3.11
C GLU A 310 -29.96 18.17 -2.88
N MET A 311 -30.00 17.24 -3.85
CA MET A 311 -30.77 16.00 -3.76
C MET A 311 -30.28 15.11 -2.61
N ASP A 312 -28.97 14.86 -2.53
CA ASP A 312 -28.41 14.03 -1.44
C ASP A 312 -28.56 14.70 -0.08
N ARG A 313 -28.45 16.03 -0.03
CA ARG A 313 -28.73 16.79 1.18
C ARG A 313 -30.17 16.60 1.64
N ALA A 314 -31.14 16.72 0.74
CA ALA A 314 -32.55 16.54 1.06
C ALA A 314 -32.87 15.10 1.52
N ILE A 315 -32.39 14.09 0.78
CA ILE A 315 -32.56 12.67 1.12
C ILE A 315 -31.89 12.35 2.46
N GLY A 316 -30.69 12.88 2.69
CA GLY A 316 -29.94 12.65 3.91
C GLY A 316 -30.63 13.24 5.15
N ILE A 317 -31.09 14.49 5.08
CA ILE A 317 -31.85 15.14 6.16
C ILE A 317 -33.13 14.36 6.50
N GLU A 318 -33.83 13.88 5.48
CA GLU A 318 -35.02 13.06 5.64
C GLU A 318 -34.72 11.73 6.36
N LYS A 319 -33.65 11.05 5.95
CA LYS A 319 -33.20 9.81 6.59
C LYS A 319 -32.65 10.03 8.01
N LEU A 320 -32.02 11.17 8.32
CA LEU A 320 -31.61 11.52 9.69
C LEU A 320 -32.80 11.59 10.64
N LYS A 321 -33.92 12.19 10.21
CA LYS A 321 -35.17 12.21 11.00
C LYS A 321 -35.67 10.79 11.28
N ARG A 322 -35.61 9.90 10.29
CA ARG A 322 -35.96 8.47 10.45
C ARG A 322 -35.01 7.70 11.37
N MET A 323 -33.75 8.14 11.48
CA MET A 323 -32.78 7.58 12.43
C MET A 323 -33.03 8.02 13.87
N GLY A 324 -33.96 8.96 14.10
CA GLY A 324 -34.25 9.51 15.42
C GLY A 324 -33.35 10.68 15.81
N LEU A 325 -32.58 11.25 14.88
CA LEU A 325 -31.80 12.45 15.16
C LEU A 325 -32.75 13.66 15.31
N PRO A 326 -32.69 14.42 16.42
CA PRO A 326 -33.53 15.60 16.60
C PRO A 326 -33.29 16.66 15.51
N GLU A 327 -34.33 17.45 15.23
CA GLU A 327 -34.22 18.56 14.29
C GLU A 327 -33.18 19.58 14.76
N ASN A 328 -32.34 20.06 13.85
CA ASN A 328 -31.21 20.97 14.10
C ASN A 328 -30.09 20.42 15.00
N ALA A 329 -30.13 19.14 15.41
CA ALA A 329 -29.01 18.54 16.10
C ALA A 329 -27.79 18.43 15.16
N TRP A 330 -26.61 18.74 15.69
CA TRP A 330 -25.35 18.44 15.02
C TRP A 330 -24.82 17.09 15.51
N TYR A 331 -24.05 16.43 14.66
CA TYR A 331 -23.45 15.15 14.98
C TYR A 331 -22.02 15.06 14.46
N VAL A 332 -21.25 14.15 15.05
CA VAL A 332 -19.94 13.71 14.53
C VAL A 332 -20.04 12.26 14.08
N CYS A 333 -19.25 11.90 13.09
CA CYS A 333 -19.11 10.52 12.66
C CYS A 333 -17.97 9.87 13.44
N LEU A 334 -18.22 8.72 14.08
CA LEU A 334 -17.21 7.96 14.81
C LEU A 334 -16.96 6.62 14.15
N HIS A 335 -15.70 6.32 13.81
CA HIS A 335 -15.29 5.06 13.19
C HIS A 335 -13.93 4.60 13.73
N ILE A 336 -13.95 3.96 14.89
CA ILE A 336 -12.79 3.36 15.55
C ILE A 336 -12.93 1.84 15.46
N ARG A 337 -11.99 1.16 14.79
CA ARG A 337 -12.04 -0.29 14.57
C ARG A 337 -11.63 -1.04 15.83
N GLU A 338 -12.42 -2.01 16.24
CA GLU A 338 -12.11 -2.91 17.35
C GLU A 338 -11.19 -4.07 16.92
N GLU A 339 -10.50 -4.67 17.89
CA GLU A 339 -9.47 -5.72 17.74
C GLU A 339 -9.93 -6.93 16.90
N ASN A 340 -11.24 -7.24 16.88
CA ASN A 340 -11.83 -8.38 16.18
C ASN A 340 -11.96 -8.21 14.65
N PHE A 341 -11.28 -7.24 14.03
CA PHE A 341 -11.30 -7.08 12.58
C PHE A 341 -10.51 -8.23 11.88
N PRO A 342 -11.17 -9.22 11.22
CA PRO A 342 -10.58 -10.53 10.92
C PRO A 342 -9.51 -10.55 9.82
N LYS A 343 -9.19 -9.43 9.18
CA LYS A 343 -8.34 -9.41 7.98
C LYS A 343 -6.86 -9.10 8.25
N GLU A 344 -6.48 -8.68 9.46
CA GLU A 344 -5.08 -8.33 9.77
C GLU A 344 -4.40 -9.26 10.79
N GLY A 345 -5.12 -10.25 11.33
CA GLY A 345 -4.62 -11.13 12.39
C GLY A 345 -4.50 -10.42 13.74
N GLU A 346 -4.25 -11.19 14.80
CA GLU A 346 -3.89 -10.63 16.12
C GLU A 346 -2.68 -9.69 15.97
N GLY A 347 -2.83 -8.43 16.41
CA GLY A 347 -1.76 -7.43 16.36
C GLY A 347 -1.53 -6.73 15.01
N GLY A 348 -2.54 -6.68 14.12
CA GLY A 348 -2.50 -5.85 12.91
C GLY A 348 -2.18 -4.38 13.23
N SER A 349 -1.23 -3.78 12.52
CA SER A 349 -0.76 -2.41 12.79
C SER A 349 -1.83 -1.33 12.64
N ARG A 350 -2.94 -1.64 11.93
CA ARG A 350 -4.07 -0.73 11.71
C ARG A 350 -5.26 -1.00 12.63
N ASN A 351 -5.17 -1.98 13.55
CA ASN A 351 -6.21 -2.24 14.55
C ASN A 351 -5.97 -1.40 15.82
N ASN A 352 -7.05 -1.00 16.47
CA ASN A 352 -7.00 -0.26 17.73
C ASN A 352 -7.31 -1.23 18.88
N VAL A 353 -6.51 -1.13 19.96
CA VAL A 353 -6.56 -2.05 21.10
C VAL A 353 -7.49 -1.54 22.20
N VAL A 354 -7.90 -0.27 22.15
CA VAL A 354 -8.58 0.38 23.28
C VAL A 354 -10.00 0.83 22.91
N GLN A 355 -11.00 0.33 23.65
CA GLN A 355 -12.36 0.86 23.66
C GLN A 355 -12.33 2.30 24.19
N SER A 356 -12.30 3.27 23.26
CA SER A 356 -12.18 4.71 23.54
C SER A 356 -13.48 5.49 23.30
N ASP A 357 -14.53 4.82 22.82
CA ASP A 357 -15.75 5.47 22.33
C ASP A 357 -16.53 6.22 23.44
N GLN A 358 -16.59 5.70 24.68
CA GLN A 358 -17.47 6.27 25.71
C GLN A 358 -17.07 7.70 26.12
N LYS A 359 -15.78 7.97 26.28
CA LYS A 359 -15.30 9.32 26.64
C LYS A 359 -15.62 10.34 25.55
N ILE A 360 -15.52 9.93 24.28
CA ILE A 360 -15.88 10.75 23.13
C ILE A 360 -17.40 11.01 23.12
N ILE A 361 -18.21 9.96 23.33
CA ILE A 361 -19.67 10.06 23.42
C ILE A 361 -20.07 11.04 24.52
N ASP A 362 -19.49 10.92 25.71
CA ASP A 362 -19.83 11.77 26.85
C ASP A 362 -19.44 13.24 26.58
N GLU A 363 -18.28 13.50 25.97
CA GLU A 363 -17.85 14.85 25.64
C GLU A 363 -18.72 15.50 24.55
N VAL A 364 -19.07 14.75 23.50
CA VAL A 364 -19.95 15.24 22.45
C VAL A 364 -21.36 15.48 22.99
N ARG A 365 -21.89 14.57 23.83
CA ARG A 365 -23.16 14.74 24.53
C ARG A 365 -23.15 15.97 25.44
N ARG A 366 -22.07 16.19 26.19
CA ARG A 366 -21.90 17.37 27.07
C ARG A 366 -22.02 18.69 26.29
N ARG A 367 -21.64 18.69 25.00
CA ARG A 367 -21.77 19.84 24.09
C ARG A 367 -23.12 19.88 23.33
N GLY A 368 -24.03 18.96 23.63
CA GLY A 368 -25.35 18.86 22.98
C GLY A 368 -25.32 18.24 21.59
N GLY A 369 -24.23 17.56 21.23
CA GLY A 369 -24.07 16.88 19.95
C GLY A 369 -24.43 15.40 20.02
N TRP A 370 -24.56 14.79 18.85
CA TRP A 370 -24.81 13.36 18.68
C TRP A 370 -23.61 12.64 18.08
N ILE A 371 -23.46 11.36 18.40
CA ILE A 371 -22.54 10.46 17.71
C ILE A 371 -23.32 9.62 16.70
N ILE A 372 -22.84 9.56 15.46
CA ILE A 372 -23.24 8.53 14.49
C ILE A 372 -22.06 7.58 14.31
N ARG A 373 -22.18 6.37 14.88
CA ARG A 373 -21.11 5.37 14.88
C ARG A 373 -21.18 4.53 13.62
N PHE A 374 -20.08 4.52 12.88
CA PHE A 374 -19.85 3.64 11.74
C PHE A 374 -19.13 2.37 12.19
N GLY A 375 -19.31 1.31 11.42
CA GLY A 375 -18.64 0.04 11.62
C GLY A 375 -19.06 -0.96 10.56
N ASP A 376 -18.86 -2.23 10.86
CA ASP A 376 -19.44 -3.34 10.11
C ASP A 376 -20.15 -4.32 11.04
N SER A 377 -20.91 -5.25 10.47
CA SER A 377 -21.74 -6.23 11.19
C SER A 377 -20.99 -7.13 12.18
N ARG A 378 -19.66 -7.12 12.20
CA ARG A 378 -18.81 -7.89 13.12
C ARG A 378 -18.45 -7.09 14.38
N MET A 379 -18.64 -5.77 14.37
CA MET A 379 -18.51 -4.97 15.57
C MET A 379 -19.70 -5.24 16.50
N PRO A 380 -19.47 -5.34 17.82
CA PRO A 380 -20.57 -5.49 18.76
C PRO A 380 -21.49 -4.28 18.64
N ALA A 381 -22.80 -4.55 18.69
CA ALA A 381 -23.79 -3.49 18.82
C ALA A 381 -23.47 -2.68 20.08
N TYR A 382 -23.46 -1.36 19.94
CA TYR A 382 -23.37 -0.51 21.13
C TYR A 382 -24.67 -0.66 21.92
N ALA A 383 -24.57 -0.74 23.25
CA ALA A 383 -25.76 -0.67 24.10
C ALA A 383 -26.49 0.66 23.84
N ASP A 384 -27.82 0.64 23.90
CA ASP A 384 -28.63 1.86 23.73
C ASP A 384 -28.10 2.95 24.67
N SER A 385 -27.58 4.01 24.07
CA SER A 385 -26.94 5.12 24.76
C SER A 385 -27.52 6.41 24.23
N ASP A 386 -27.92 7.29 25.14
CA ASP A 386 -28.47 8.58 24.78
C ASP A 386 -27.48 9.39 23.93
N HIS A 387 -27.95 10.11 22.91
CA HIS A 387 -27.11 10.85 21.95
C HIS A 387 -26.13 10.00 21.10
N LEU A 388 -26.37 8.68 20.97
CA LEU A 388 -25.62 7.79 20.08
C LEU A 388 -26.57 7.06 19.13
N ILE A 389 -26.24 7.07 17.83
CA ILE A 389 -26.90 6.25 16.82
C ILE A 389 -25.88 5.28 16.23
N ASP A 390 -26.10 3.98 16.43
CA ASP A 390 -25.33 2.94 15.77
C ASP A 390 -25.84 2.76 14.32
N TYR A 391 -25.14 3.39 13.38
CA TYR A 391 -25.56 3.43 11.98
C TYR A 391 -25.40 2.08 11.28
N ASN A 392 -24.49 1.23 11.76
CA ASN A 392 -24.21 -0.06 11.13
C ASN A 392 -25.43 -1.00 11.16
N PHE A 393 -26.22 -0.96 12.22
CA PHE A 393 -27.42 -1.79 12.38
C PHE A 393 -28.72 -1.04 12.02
N ASN A 394 -28.61 0.18 11.50
CA ASN A 394 -29.77 0.99 11.15
C ASN A 394 -30.33 0.64 9.76
N ARG A 395 -31.66 0.59 9.65
CA ARG A 395 -32.37 0.26 8.40
C ARG A 395 -32.16 1.28 7.28
N VAL A 396 -31.72 2.51 7.58
CA VAL A 396 -31.47 3.53 6.55
C VAL A 396 -30.10 3.41 5.90
N LYS A 397 -29.25 2.48 6.36
CA LYS A 397 -27.90 2.26 5.82
C LYS A 397 -27.94 2.01 4.32
N SER A 398 -27.18 2.79 3.57
CA SER A 398 -27.16 2.79 2.11
C SER A 398 -25.91 3.51 1.59
N SER A 399 -25.50 3.25 0.35
CA SER A 399 -24.31 3.89 -0.24
C SER A 399 -24.43 5.42 -0.26
N GLU A 400 -25.64 5.93 -0.49
CA GLU A 400 -25.97 7.35 -0.46
C GLU A 400 -25.83 7.92 0.95
N MET A 401 -26.30 7.19 1.97
CA MET A 401 -26.18 7.62 3.37
C MET A 401 -24.75 7.56 3.88
N ASP A 402 -23.94 6.60 3.45
CA ASP A 402 -22.52 6.57 3.79
C ASP A 402 -21.83 7.88 3.35
N VAL A 403 -22.12 8.34 2.13
CA VAL A 403 -21.58 9.61 1.58
C VAL A 403 -22.16 10.82 2.32
N PHE A 404 -23.49 10.90 2.44
CA PHE A 404 -24.15 12.02 3.08
C PHE A 404 -23.65 12.23 4.52
N LEU A 405 -23.60 11.16 5.32
CA LEU A 405 -23.17 11.25 6.71
C LEU A 405 -21.72 11.72 6.84
N CYS A 406 -20.81 11.18 6.01
CA CYS A 406 -19.41 11.61 5.96
C CYS A 406 -19.23 13.08 5.54
N ALA A 407 -20.05 13.55 4.60
CA ALA A 407 -19.92 14.90 4.02
C ALA A 407 -20.71 15.98 4.76
N HIS A 408 -21.61 15.60 5.67
CA HIS A 408 -22.49 16.53 6.40
C HIS A 408 -22.19 16.60 7.91
N CYS A 409 -21.41 15.67 8.47
CA CYS A 409 -21.08 15.71 9.89
C CYS A 409 -20.23 16.94 10.27
N ARG A 410 -20.27 17.31 11.55
CA ARG A 410 -19.51 18.44 12.09
C ARG A 410 -18.00 18.17 12.06
N CYS A 411 -17.62 16.93 12.37
CA CYS A 411 -16.30 16.37 12.09
C CYS A 411 -16.38 14.84 12.05
N TYR A 412 -15.34 14.24 11.49
CA TYR A 412 -15.13 12.78 11.52
C TYR A 412 -14.03 12.44 12.53
N ILE A 413 -14.23 11.38 13.31
CA ILE A 413 -13.26 10.86 14.27
C ILE A 413 -13.05 9.38 13.94
N GLY A 414 -11.81 8.96 13.69
CA GLY A 414 -11.55 7.55 13.42
C GLY A 414 -10.08 7.16 13.41
N GLY A 415 -9.83 5.86 13.34
CA GLY A 415 -8.48 5.30 13.28
C GLY A 415 -7.83 5.43 11.89
N ASN A 416 -6.79 4.62 11.63
CA ASN A 416 -6.21 4.43 10.29
C ASN A 416 -7.15 3.65 9.32
N SER A 417 -8.34 4.21 9.10
CA SER A 417 -9.34 3.75 8.15
C SER A 417 -9.46 4.78 7.04
N GLU A 418 -9.34 4.32 5.80
CA GLU A 418 -9.49 5.15 4.60
C GLU A 418 -10.90 5.79 4.52
N LEU A 419 -11.88 5.37 5.32
CA LEU A 419 -13.19 6.04 5.41
C LEU A 419 -13.07 7.52 5.81
N GLY A 420 -12.07 7.89 6.62
CA GLY A 420 -11.84 9.30 6.98
C GLY A 420 -11.54 10.19 5.76
N LEU A 421 -10.96 9.61 4.70
CA LEU A 421 -10.73 10.32 3.44
C LEU A 421 -12.06 10.69 2.78
N ALA A 422 -13.09 9.84 2.87
CA ALA A 422 -14.41 10.14 2.31
C ALA A 422 -15.06 11.37 2.95
N SER A 423 -14.76 11.70 4.20
CA SER A 423 -15.18 12.96 4.84
C SER A 423 -14.31 14.13 4.37
N ALA A 424 -12.98 13.94 4.37
CA ALA A 424 -12.02 14.99 4.05
C ALA A 424 -12.18 15.56 2.62
N ILE A 425 -12.51 14.73 1.63
CA ILE A 425 -12.71 15.19 0.24
C ILE A 425 -13.90 16.18 0.07
N PHE A 426 -14.86 16.18 1.00
CA PHE A 426 -15.96 17.16 1.05
C PHE A 426 -15.63 18.37 1.94
N GLY A 427 -14.41 18.46 2.45
CA GLY A 427 -13.96 19.55 3.33
C GLY A 427 -14.38 19.40 4.78
N VAL A 428 -14.83 18.21 5.20
CA VAL A 428 -15.17 17.95 6.60
C VAL A 428 -13.89 17.79 7.44
N PRO A 429 -13.74 18.50 8.57
CA PRO A 429 -12.61 18.35 9.47
C PRO A 429 -12.51 16.94 10.06
N THR A 430 -11.29 16.40 10.19
CA THR A 430 -11.09 15.00 10.62
C THR A 430 -10.07 14.88 11.75
N VAL A 431 -10.41 14.06 12.75
CA VAL A 431 -9.50 13.59 13.80
C VAL A 431 -9.10 12.15 13.48
N LEU A 432 -7.80 11.92 13.32
CA LEU A 432 -7.24 10.64 12.92
C LEU A 432 -6.36 10.09 14.03
N VAL A 433 -6.83 9.06 14.72
CA VAL A 433 -6.13 8.45 15.86
C VAL A 433 -5.44 7.16 15.45
N ASP A 434 -4.51 6.69 16.29
CA ASP A 434 -3.76 5.46 16.04
C ASP A 434 -3.08 5.47 14.65
N TRP A 435 -2.63 6.66 14.21
CA TRP A 435 -2.14 6.84 12.86
C TRP A 435 -0.80 6.13 12.66
N HIS A 436 -0.74 5.27 11.65
CA HIS A 436 0.46 4.50 11.29
C HIS A 436 0.27 3.90 9.90
N PRO A 437 1.19 4.00 8.94
CA PRO A 437 2.54 4.54 9.05
C PRO A 437 2.61 6.07 9.03
N LEU A 438 3.62 6.63 9.70
CA LEU A 438 3.80 8.08 9.81
C LEU A 438 4.27 8.74 8.50
N ARG A 439 4.89 7.97 7.57
CA ARG A 439 5.26 8.45 6.23
C ARG A 439 4.06 8.90 5.41
N ALA A 440 2.89 8.30 5.65
CA ALA A 440 1.63 8.66 5.02
C ALA A 440 0.91 9.74 5.83
N ARG A 441 1.50 10.93 5.92
CA ARG A 441 0.90 12.05 6.65
C ARG A 441 -0.44 12.46 6.00
N PRO A 442 -1.50 12.74 6.78
CA PRO A 442 -2.75 13.27 6.24
C PRO A 442 -2.53 14.60 5.50
N TRP A 443 -3.18 14.79 4.36
CA TRP A 443 -2.81 15.86 3.42
C TRP A 443 -3.76 17.08 3.36
N TYR A 444 -4.89 17.09 4.07
CA TYR A 444 -5.77 18.27 4.14
C TYR A 444 -5.45 19.11 5.40
N SER A 445 -5.59 20.44 5.31
CA SER A 445 -5.23 21.35 6.42
C SER A 445 -6.19 21.31 7.60
N ASN A 446 -7.40 20.79 7.41
CA ASN A 446 -8.43 20.64 8.43
C ASN A 446 -8.35 19.27 9.15
N GLN A 447 -7.19 18.60 9.10
CA GLN A 447 -6.98 17.31 9.73
C GLN A 447 -6.02 17.43 10.92
N ILE A 448 -6.43 16.85 12.04
CA ILE A 448 -5.57 16.64 13.20
C ILE A 448 -5.38 15.14 13.35
N PHE A 449 -4.15 14.71 13.58
CA PHE A 449 -3.85 13.30 13.78
C PHE A 449 -2.93 13.06 14.96
N ILE A 450 -3.00 11.88 15.54
CA ILE A 450 -2.08 11.39 16.56
C ILE A 450 -1.58 10.00 16.17
N PRO A 451 -0.25 9.76 16.15
CA PRO A 451 0.30 8.49 15.73
C PRO A 451 0.28 7.47 16.86
N LYS A 452 0.37 6.20 16.49
CA LYS A 452 0.84 5.17 17.43
C LYS A 452 2.27 5.49 17.83
N LEU A 453 2.57 5.44 19.12
CA LEU A 453 3.96 5.52 19.56
C LEU A 453 4.70 4.23 19.18
N MET A 454 5.98 4.35 18.85
CA MET A 454 6.85 3.22 18.56
C MET A 454 7.85 3.07 19.69
N ARG A 455 7.78 1.95 20.42
CA ARG A 455 8.74 1.61 21.47
C ARG A 455 9.80 0.69 20.91
N ASN A 456 11.06 1.05 21.12
CA ASN A 456 12.15 0.10 20.94
C ASN A 456 12.21 -0.86 22.13
N ILE A 457 12.10 -2.16 21.87
CA ILE A 457 12.01 -3.18 22.92
C ILE A 457 13.35 -3.35 23.65
N LYS A 458 14.48 -3.23 22.94
CA LYS A 458 15.83 -3.44 23.50
C LYS A 458 16.29 -2.27 24.36
N GLU A 459 16.06 -1.05 23.89
CA GLU A 459 16.44 0.18 24.57
C GLU A 459 15.38 0.65 25.58
N ASN A 460 14.19 0.05 25.53
CA ASN A 460 13.04 0.40 26.38
C ASN A 460 12.72 1.91 26.39
N ARG A 461 12.78 2.53 25.21
CA ARG A 461 12.44 3.94 24.98
C ARG A 461 11.54 4.08 23.77
N PHE A 462 10.84 5.21 23.67
CA PHE A 462 10.15 5.59 22.45
C PHE A 462 11.14 6.07 21.40
N LEU A 463 10.86 5.76 20.14
CA LEU A 463 11.55 6.36 19.01
C LEU A 463 11.24 7.86 18.94
N THR A 464 12.17 8.64 18.40
CA THR A 464 11.93 10.04 18.05
C THR A 464 11.11 10.11 16.74
N LEU A 465 10.50 11.26 16.44
CA LEU A 465 9.80 11.45 15.16
C LEU A 465 10.73 11.31 13.96
N GLU A 466 12.01 11.68 14.11
CA GLU A 466 13.02 11.49 13.07
C GLU A 466 13.25 9.99 12.81
N GLU A 467 13.41 9.18 13.85
CA GLU A 467 13.54 7.72 13.71
C GLU A 467 12.27 7.09 13.11
N MET A 468 11.08 7.56 13.50
CA MET A 468 9.80 7.09 12.96
C MET A 468 9.57 7.46 11.49
N LEU A 469 10.30 8.44 10.95
CA LEU A 469 10.18 8.94 9.58
C LEU A 469 11.33 8.51 8.66
N GLN A 470 12.23 7.65 9.15
CA GLN A 470 13.33 7.11 8.36
C GLN A 470 13.07 5.67 7.91
N GLU A 471 13.51 5.34 6.69
CA GLU A 471 13.51 3.97 6.20
C GLU A 471 14.41 3.08 7.08
N PRO A 472 14.01 1.84 7.35
CA PRO A 472 12.76 1.19 6.91
C PRO A 472 11.50 1.51 7.74
N VAL A 473 11.62 2.13 8.91
CA VAL A 473 10.57 2.25 9.94
C VAL A 473 9.34 3.00 9.46
N ASP A 474 9.57 4.05 8.68
CA ASP A 474 8.58 5.01 8.19
C ASP A 474 7.37 4.39 7.48
N ILE A 475 7.52 3.19 6.91
CA ILE A 475 6.46 2.46 6.20
C ILE A 475 6.21 1.03 6.73
N LEU A 476 6.85 0.60 7.83
CA LEU A 476 6.69 -0.78 8.34
C LEU A 476 5.28 -1.02 8.90
N GLU A 477 4.42 -1.69 8.14
CA GLU A 477 3.08 -2.08 8.61
C GLU A 477 3.00 -3.52 9.11
N SER A 478 3.91 -4.40 8.67
CA SER A 478 3.85 -5.83 8.99
C SER A 478 4.25 -6.08 10.45
N PRO A 479 3.41 -6.75 11.27
CA PRO A 479 3.80 -7.13 12.64
C PRO A 479 5.08 -7.98 12.67
N ALA A 480 5.34 -8.78 11.64
CA ALA A 480 6.56 -9.56 11.54
C ALA A 480 7.80 -8.69 11.31
N HIS A 481 7.69 -7.62 10.50
CA HIS A 481 8.82 -6.70 10.27
C HIS A 481 9.05 -5.77 11.46
N LEU A 482 7.98 -5.28 12.10
CA LEU A 482 8.08 -4.52 13.35
C LEU A 482 8.79 -5.33 14.44
N ARG A 483 8.40 -6.59 14.64
CA ARG A 483 9.11 -7.50 15.57
C ARG A 483 10.56 -7.76 15.17
N ALA A 484 10.85 -7.91 13.87
CA ALA A 484 12.22 -8.10 13.39
C ALA A 484 13.10 -6.85 13.60
N ALA A 485 12.50 -5.66 13.63
CA ALA A 485 13.14 -4.39 13.93
C ALA A 485 13.20 -4.07 15.43
N ASP A 486 12.75 -4.97 16.31
CA ASP A 486 12.60 -4.75 17.76
C ASP A 486 11.69 -3.56 18.11
N ILE A 487 10.67 -3.30 17.27
CA ILE A 487 9.71 -2.22 17.43
C ILE A 487 8.35 -2.76 17.86
N GLU A 488 7.78 -2.14 18.88
CA GLU A 488 6.40 -2.35 19.34
C GLU A 488 5.57 -1.10 19.08
N LEU A 489 4.39 -1.27 18.47
CA LEU A 489 3.43 -0.20 18.28
C LEU A 489 2.52 -0.11 19.52
N MET A 490 2.43 1.08 20.09
CA MET A 490 1.57 1.40 21.22
C MET A 490 0.33 2.13 20.72
N ALA A 491 -0.85 1.56 20.96
CA ALA A 491 -2.11 2.22 20.66
C ALA A 491 -2.28 3.50 21.51
N ASN A 492 -3.04 4.46 20.98
CA ASN A 492 -3.36 5.65 21.75
C ASN A 492 -4.30 5.32 22.91
N SER A 493 -4.11 6.00 24.04
CA SER A 493 -4.98 5.84 25.21
C SER A 493 -6.32 6.56 24.99
N SER A 494 -7.36 6.16 25.72
CA SER A 494 -8.66 6.84 25.64
C SER A 494 -8.58 8.31 26.06
N GLU A 495 -7.62 8.69 26.91
CA GLU A 495 -7.34 10.08 27.28
C GLU A 495 -6.72 10.85 26.11
N GLU A 496 -5.75 10.26 25.41
CA GLU A 496 -5.13 10.89 24.23
C GLU A 496 -6.15 11.14 23.11
N ILE A 497 -7.01 10.15 22.87
CA ILE A 497 -8.07 10.22 21.87
C ILE A 497 -9.12 11.27 22.26
N LEU A 498 -9.51 11.32 23.54
CA LEU A 498 -10.42 12.34 24.05
C LEU A 498 -9.83 13.75 23.88
N GLU A 499 -8.56 13.95 24.24
CA GLU A 499 -7.94 15.27 24.20
C GLU A 499 -7.79 15.82 22.79
N VAL A 500 -7.39 14.99 21.82
CA VAL A 500 -7.33 15.44 20.42
C VAL A 500 -8.74 15.69 19.85
N THR A 501 -9.74 14.96 20.35
CA THR A 501 -11.14 15.21 20.00
C THR A 501 -11.60 16.57 20.54
N VAL A 502 -11.31 16.87 21.81
CA VAL A 502 -11.59 18.18 22.43
C VAL A 502 -10.88 19.28 21.66
N GLU A 503 -9.60 19.10 21.31
CA GLU A 503 -8.82 20.05 20.52
C GLU A 503 -9.52 20.38 19.19
N MET A 504 -10.00 19.37 18.46
CA MET A 504 -10.77 19.60 17.23
C MET A 504 -12.09 20.32 17.49
N LEU A 505 -12.88 19.91 18.48
CA LEU A 505 -14.18 20.54 18.78
C LEU A 505 -14.01 22.01 19.18
N ASP A 506 -13.00 22.33 19.98
CA ASP A 506 -12.66 23.69 20.37
C ASP A 506 -12.21 24.53 19.17
N LEU A 507 -11.45 23.95 18.23
CA LEU A 507 -11.08 24.61 16.97
C LEU A 507 -12.29 24.90 16.09
N LEU A 508 -13.29 24.01 16.07
CA LEU A 508 -14.52 24.21 15.31
C LEU A 508 -15.39 25.31 15.90
N GLU A 509 -15.50 25.36 17.23
CA GLU A 509 -16.27 26.40 17.93
C GLU A 509 -15.63 27.79 17.83
N ASN A 510 -14.29 27.87 17.91
CA ASN A 510 -13.59 29.16 18.00
C ASN A 510 -13.04 29.68 16.67
N PHE A 511 -12.74 28.78 15.71
CA PHE A 511 -11.98 29.13 14.50
C PHE A 511 -12.52 28.46 13.22
N GLY A 512 -13.74 27.89 13.26
CA GLY A 512 -14.34 27.24 12.10
C GLY A 512 -13.54 26.04 11.58
N GLY A 513 -12.68 25.43 12.40
CA GLY A 513 -11.96 24.19 12.08
C GLY A 513 -10.55 24.36 11.50
N THR A 514 -10.04 25.60 11.35
CA THR A 514 -8.64 25.83 10.94
C THR A 514 -7.73 26.06 12.15
N SER A 515 -6.65 25.28 12.27
CA SER A 515 -5.62 25.51 13.28
C SER A 515 -4.72 26.68 12.87
N SER A 516 -4.97 27.86 13.44
CA SER A 516 -4.19 29.08 13.16
C SER A 516 -3.02 29.31 14.12
N LYS A 517 -2.96 28.58 15.25
CA LYS A 517 -1.88 28.74 16.25
C LYS A 517 -0.79 27.68 16.04
N ARG A 518 0.33 28.11 15.45
CA ARG A 518 1.56 27.31 15.44
C ARG A 518 2.27 27.45 16.78
N THR A 519 2.20 26.43 17.61
CA THR A 519 3.04 26.31 18.82
C THR A 519 4.49 26.02 18.42
N THR A 520 5.45 26.26 19.31
CA THR A 520 6.86 25.88 19.09
C THR A 520 7.01 24.38 18.86
N ARG A 521 6.19 23.54 19.51
CA ARG A 521 6.17 22.09 19.30
C ARG A 521 5.70 21.74 17.90
N GLN A 522 4.66 22.42 17.42
CA GLN A 522 4.16 22.23 16.07
C GLN A 522 5.19 22.59 15.00
N GLN A 523 5.88 23.72 15.17
CA GLN A 523 6.94 24.10 14.24
C GLN A 523 8.06 23.05 14.20
N LYS A 524 8.48 22.53 15.37
CA LYS A 524 9.47 21.43 15.42
C LYS A 524 9.02 20.18 14.69
N PHE A 525 7.76 19.76 14.86
CA PHE A 525 7.21 18.64 14.10
C PHE A 525 7.28 18.91 12.59
N GLN A 526 6.86 20.10 12.15
CA GLN A 526 6.88 20.47 10.74
C GLN A 526 8.29 20.39 10.16
N ASP A 527 9.28 20.92 10.86
CA ASP A 527 10.69 20.89 10.44
C ASP A 527 11.20 19.44 10.29
N ILE A 528 10.89 18.56 11.25
CA ILE A 528 11.26 17.13 11.19
C ILE A 528 10.57 16.42 10.02
N ALA A 529 9.27 16.68 9.82
CA ALA A 529 8.49 16.07 8.76
C ALA A 529 9.01 16.47 7.38
N GLU A 530 9.32 17.75 7.17
CA GLU A 530 9.89 18.27 5.93
C GLU A 530 11.28 17.69 5.66
N ALA A 531 12.15 17.65 6.67
CA ALA A 531 13.50 17.10 6.55
C ALA A 531 13.51 15.62 6.16
N ASN A 532 12.49 14.85 6.57
CA ASN A 532 12.35 13.43 6.28
C ASN A 532 11.36 13.13 5.13
N GLY A 533 10.96 14.14 4.37
CA GLY A 533 10.12 13.97 3.17
C GLY A 533 8.69 13.53 3.44
N SER A 534 8.18 13.67 4.67
CA SER A 534 6.78 13.39 5.04
C SER A 534 5.87 14.56 4.65
N MET A 535 5.25 14.44 3.48
CA MET A 535 4.42 15.48 2.88
C MET A 535 2.97 15.42 3.36
N GLY A 536 2.39 16.58 3.69
CA GLY A 536 0.97 16.71 4.03
C GLY A 536 0.69 18.02 4.78
N LEU A 537 -0.59 18.38 4.88
CA LEU A 537 -1.05 19.56 5.63
C LEU A 537 -1.63 19.21 7.01
N GLY A 538 -1.96 17.94 7.25
CA GLY A 538 -2.49 17.49 8.54
C GLY A 538 -1.49 17.76 9.65
N VAL A 539 -1.97 18.13 10.83
CA VAL A 539 -1.14 18.53 11.97
C VAL A 539 -1.21 17.48 13.08
N LEU A 540 -0.10 17.25 13.77
CA LEU A 540 -0.14 16.49 15.04
C LEU A 540 -0.97 17.24 16.09
N GLY A 541 -1.79 16.53 16.88
CA GLY A 541 -2.49 17.18 18.01
C GLY A 541 -1.51 17.86 18.95
N ASP A 542 -1.72 19.14 19.29
CA ASP A 542 -0.81 19.84 20.20
C ASP A 542 -0.87 19.23 21.61
N CYS A 543 -2.04 18.72 22.01
CA CYS A 543 -2.19 17.94 23.25
C CYS A 543 -1.27 16.71 23.28
N PHE A 544 -1.10 16.03 22.13
CA PHE A 544 -0.25 14.85 22.00
C PHE A 544 1.23 15.23 22.07
N LEU A 545 1.63 16.29 21.37
CA LEU A 545 3.01 16.82 21.44
C LEU A 545 3.36 17.31 22.85
N GLN A 546 2.39 17.86 23.58
CA GLN A 546 2.57 18.25 24.97
C GLN A 546 2.71 17.05 25.90
N ARG A 547 1.93 15.99 25.69
CA ARG A 547 2.02 14.75 26.48
C ARG A 547 3.31 13.98 26.22
N HIS A 548 3.80 14.00 24.99
CA HIS A 548 4.95 13.21 24.56
C HIS A 548 6.13 14.08 24.07
N PRO A 549 6.68 14.98 24.88
CA PRO A 549 7.78 15.84 24.45
C PRO A 549 9.04 15.05 24.03
N GLN A 550 9.21 13.82 24.54
CA GLN A 550 10.35 12.96 24.25
C GLN A 550 10.47 12.56 22.77
N ILE A 551 9.38 12.55 22.00
CA ILE A 551 9.45 12.20 20.57
C ILE A 551 10.04 13.33 19.72
N LEU A 552 10.19 14.54 20.29
CA LEU A 552 10.82 15.71 19.66
C LEU A 552 12.30 15.90 20.06
N ASP A 553 12.89 14.97 20.81
CA ASP A 553 14.23 15.10 21.37
C ASP A 553 15.33 14.60 20.42
N PHE A 554 16.11 15.53 19.86
CA PHE A 554 17.23 15.27 18.95
C PHE A 554 18.52 14.82 19.65
N SER A 555 18.58 14.85 20.99
CA SER A 555 19.79 14.46 21.71
C SER A 555 20.00 12.94 21.76
N GLN A 556 18.96 12.17 21.42
CA GLN A 556 19.03 10.72 21.40
C GLN A 556 19.78 10.23 20.16
N LYS A 557 20.75 9.34 20.36
CA LYS A 557 21.43 8.69 19.23
C LYS A 557 20.43 7.81 18.47
N PRO A 558 20.42 7.83 17.12
CA PRO A 558 19.53 6.99 16.34
C PRO A 558 19.75 5.50 16.67
N HIS A 559 18.66 4.76 16.79
CA HIS A 559 18.70 3.31 16.99
C HIS A 559 19.28 2.62 15.73
N PRO A 560 20.36 1.84 15.84
CA PRO A 560 20.87 1.05 14.73
C PRO A 560 19.90 -0.10 14.41
N LEU A 561 19.15 0.03 13.32
CA LEU A 561 18.20 -1.01 12.90
C LEU A 561 18.96 -2.27 12.46
N ASN A 562 18.74 -3.39 13.15
CA ASN A 562 19.26 -4.71 12.79
C ASN A 562 18.43 -5.38 11.70
N PHE A 563 18.08 -4.61 10.67
CA PHE A 563 17.18 -5.02 9.61
C PHE A 563 17.81 -4.69 8.25
N ASP A 564 18.11 -5.72 7.46
CA ASP A 564 18.53 -5.60 6.06
C ASP A 564 17.33 -5.99 5.17
N PRO A 565 16.65 -5.02 4.54
CA PRO A 565 15.40 -5.22 3.76
C PRO A 565 15.48 -6.23 2.62
#